data_AF-A0A2Z6M7K9-F1
#
_entry.id   AF-A0A2Z6M7K9-F1
#
_cell.length_a   1.000
_cell.length_b   1.000
_cell.length_c   1.000
_cell.angle_alpha   90.00
_cell.angle_beta   90.00
_cell.angle_gamma   90.00
#
_symmetry.space_group_name_H-M   'P 1'
#
loop_
_entity.id
_entity.type
_entity.pdbx_description
1 polymer ?
#
loop_
_entity_poly.entity_id
_entity_poly.type
_entity_poly.pdbx_seq_one_letter_code
_entity_poly.pdbx_strand_id
1 'polypeptide(L)'
;MNPHSLLASAAINIGLAFITLSLFSILKKQPSLASIYYAHRLSHHHYIPFDSSFHRFLPSISWISKAYHVTEDDILQSHGLDALVIIRLFKFG
;
A
#
# COMPACT_ATOMS: atom_id res chain seq x y z
N MET A 1 -31.33 0.99 -13.95
CA MET A 1 -30.24 1.57 -13.15
C MET A 1 -30.15 3.05 -13.50
N ASN A 2 -30.28 3.97 -12.54
CA ASN A 2 -30.27 5.41 -12.85
C ASN A 2 -28.80 5.88 -12.99
N PRO A 3 -28.39 6.49 -14.12
CA PRO A 3 -27.01 6.96 -14.30
C PRO A 3 -26.57 7.94 -13.19
N HIS A 4 -27.49 8.74 -12.65
CA HIS A 4 -27.19 9.65 -11.54
C HIS A 4 -26.89 8.91 -10.23
N SER A 5 -27.60 7.81 -9.94
CA SER A 5 -27.33 7.01 -8.74
C SER A 5 -25.99 6.27 -8.85
N LEU A 6 -25.62 5.82 -10.05
CA LEU A 6 -24.30 5.24 -10.31
C LEU A 6 -23.18 6.25 -10.10
N LEU A 7 -23.33 7.44 -10.68
CA LEU A 7 -22.34 8.50 -10.55
C LEU A 7 -22.15 8.92 -9.10
N ALA A 8 -23.25 9.11 -8.36
CA ALA A 8 -23.19 9.46 -6.94
C ALA A 8 -22.48 8.38 -6.12
N SER A 9 -22.82 7.10 -6.32
CA SER A 9 -22.18 5.99 -5.63
C SER A 9 -20.70 5.86 -5.98
N ALA A 10 -20.34 5.99 -7.26
CA ALA A 10 -18.95 5.96 -7.71
C ALA A 10 -18.15 7.12 -7.12
N ALA A 11 -18.69 8.34 -7.14
CA ALA A 11 -18.03 9.51 -6.56
C ALA A 11 -17.75 9.35 -5.06
N ILE A 12 -18.72 8.82 -4.30
CA ILE A 12 -18.54 8.54 -2.87
C ILE A 12 -17.44 7.51 -2.64
N ASN A 13 -17.49 6.38 -3.35
CA ASN A 13 -16.49 5.32 -3.19
C ASN A 13 -15.08 5.77 -3.59
N ILE A 14 -14.95 6.50 -4.70
CA ILE A 14 -13.67 7.06 -5.16
C ILE A 14 -13.16 8.08 -4.14
N GLY A 15 -14.01 8.98 -3.66
CA GLY A 15 -13.65 9.96 -2.63
C GLY A 15 -13.15 9.31 -1.35
N LEU A 16 -13.85 8.27 -0.87
CA LEU A 16 -13.44 7.51 0.31
C LEU A 16 -12.12 6.78 0.07
N ALA A 17 -11.91 6.21 -1.13
CA ALA A 17 -10.63 5.59 -1.48
C ALA A 17 -9.48 6.59 -1.42
N PHE A 18 -9.65 7.83 -1.92
CA PHE A 18 -8.63 8.88 -1.81
C PHE A 18 -8.31 9.26 -0.36
N ILE A 19 -9.33 9.36 0.50
CA ILE A 19 -9.15 9.65 1.92
C ILE A 19 -8.35 8.52 2.58
N THR A 20 -8.75 7.27 2.38
CA THR A 20 -8.08 6.10 2.96
C THR A 20 -6.65 5.97 2.45
N LEU A 21 -6.40 6.14 1.14
CA LEU A 21 -5.05 6.08 0.57
C LEU A 21 -4.15 7.22 1.06
N SER A 22 -4.72 8.41 1.30
CA SER A 22 -3.99 9.54 1.87
C SER A 22 -3.59 9.26 3.32
N LEU A 23 -4.53 8.78 4.13
CA LEU A 23 -4.26 8.33 5.50
C LEU A 23 -3.20 7.24 5.54
N PHE A 24 -3.36 6.19 4.74
CA PHE A 24 -2.36 5.12 4.61
C PHE A 24 -0.98 5.67 4.27
N SER A 25 -0.90 6.60 3.31
CA SER A 25 0.35 7.20 2.86
C SER A 25 1.07 8.01 3.94
N ILE A 26 0.33 8.60 4.88
CA ILE A 26 0.88 9.36 6.01
C ILE A 26 1.25 8.43 7.16
N LEU A 27 0.33 7.53 7.54
CA LEU A 27 0.48 6.63 8.69
C LEU A 27 1.65 5.66 8.50
N LYS A 28 1.85 5.12 7.28
CA LYS A 28 3.00 4.25 6.97
C LYS A 28 4.36 4.92 7.12
N LYS A 29 4.41 6.25 7.18
CA LYS A 29 5.66 7.02 7.34
C LYS A 29 5.94 7.38 8.79
N GLN A 30 5.01 7.09 9.71
CA GLN A 30 5.20 7.38 11.12
C GLN A 30 6.00 6.26 11.78
N PRO A 31 7.12 6.56 12.45
CA PRO A 31 7.96 5.53 13.08
C PRO A 31 7.22 4.81 14.22
N SER A 32 6.29 5.48 14.90
CA SER A 32 5.45 4.88 15.95
C SER A 32 4.53 3.77 15.44
N LEU A 33 4.26 3.73 14.14
CA LEU A 33 3.39 2.73 13.49
C LEU A 33 4.21 1.68 12.70
N ALA A 34 5.54 1.68 12.84
CA ALA A 34 6.43 0.79 12.10
C ALA A 34 6.11 -0.69 12.34
N SER A 35 5.78 -1.06 13.57
CA SER A 35 5.40 -2.43 13.96
C SER A 35 4.16 -2.95 13.26
N ILE A 36 3.28 -2.06 12.79
CA ILE A 36 2.05 -2.42 12.08
C ILE A 36 2.34 -2.51 10.57
N TYR A 37 2.91 -1.46 9.98
CA TYR A 37 3.06 -1.37 8.52
C TYR A 37 4.25 -2.15 7.96
N TYR A 38 5.24 -2.49 8.79
CA TYR A 38 6.45 -3.18 8.36
C TYR A 38 6.81 -4.36 9.27
N ALA A 39 5.81 -5.00 9.88
CA ALA A 39 5.99 -6.15 10.78
C ALA A 39 6.94 -7.22 10.21
N HIS A 40 6.72 -7.62 8.95
CA HIS A 40 7.55 -8.60 8.25
C HIS A 40 9.02 -8.14 8.12
N ARG A 41 9.26 -6.88 7.77
CA ARG A 41 10.63 -6.37 7.64
C ARG A 41 11.32 -6.32 9.01
N LEU A 42 10.59 -5.93 10.05
CA LEU A 42 11.11 -5.89 11.42
C LEU A 42 11.42 -7.28 11.97
N SER A 43 10.62 -8.31 11.69
CA SER A 43 10.92 -9.69 12.11
C SER A 43 12.21 -10.23 11.47
N HIS A 44 12.51 -9.79 10.25
CA HIS A 44 13.77 -10.07 9.56
C HIS A 44 14.91 -9.10 9.94
N HIS A 45 14.73 -8.26 10.96
CA HIS A 45 15.72 -7.28 11.42
C HIS A 45 16.17 -6.30 10.31
N HIS A 46 15.32 -6.09 9.30
CA HIS A 46 15.61 -5.16 8.22
C HIS A 46 15.40 -3.72 8.68
N TYR A 47 16.40 -2.87 8.40
CA TYR A 47 16.31 -1.44 8.67
C TYR A 47 15.21 -0.76 7.83
N ILE A 48 14.42 0.09 8.48
CA ILE A 48 13.37 0.87 7.83
C ILE A 48 13.76 2.36 7.92
N PRO A 49 14.08 2.99 6.77
CA PRO A 49 14.37 4.42 6.78
C PRO A 49 13.08 5.22 6.98
N PHE A 50 13.06 6.05 8.02
CA PHE A 50 12.00 7.03 8.26
C PHE A 50 12.55 8.44 8.04
N ASP A 51 11.77 9.26 7.33
CA ASP A 51 12.08 10.67 7.17
C ASP A 51 11.81 11.43 8.48
N SER A 52 12.80 12.19 8.94
CA SER A 52 12.70 13.05 10.13
C SER A 52 12.04 14.40 9.83
N SER A 53 11.89 14.75 8.54
CA SER A 53 11.27 16.00 8.10
C SER A 53 9.74 15.99 8.22
N PHE A 54 9.14 17.17 8.11
CA PHE A 54 7.69 17.32 8.06
C PHE A 54 7.04 16.71 6.80
N HIS A 55 7.82 16.37 5.77
CA HIS A 55 7.28 15.70 4.57
C HIS A 55 6.68 14.33 4.87
N ARG A 56 6.99 13.72 6.02
CA ARG A 56 6.35 12.49 6.49
C ARG A 56 4.85 12.64 6.78
N PHE A 57 4.37 13.85 6.99
CA PHE A 57 2.95 14.15 7.22
C PHE A 57 2.17 14.46 5.94
N LEU A 58 2.87 14.56 4.79
CA LEU A 58 2.25 14.73 3.49
C LEU A 58 1.96 13.36 2.85
N PRO A 59 0.78 13.18 2.21
CA PRO A 59 0.52 11.98 1.45
C PRO A 59 1.52 11.87 0.30
N SER A 60 1.93 10.65 -0.05
CA SER A 60 2.80 10.41 -1.21
C SER A 60 2.43 9.11 -1.90
N ILE A 61 2.51 9.12 -3.21
CA ILE A 61 2.27 7.96 -4.07
C ILE A 61 3.53 7.14 -4.38
N SER A 62 4.70 7.51 -3.82
CA SER A 62 5.98 6.84 -4.10
C SER A 62 5.98 5.34 -3.73
N TRP A 63 5.11 4.94 -2.80
CA TRP A 63 4.96 3.53 -2.45
C TRP A 63 4.30 2.69 -3.54
N ILE A 64 3.49 3.29 -4.41
CA ILE A 64 2.85 2.60 -5.54
C ILE A 64 3.94 2.15 -6.51
N SER A 65 4.83 3.07 -6.89
CA SER A 65 5.96 2.76 -7.76
C SER A 65 6.84 1.67 -7.14
N LYS A 66 7.17 1.77 -5.84
CA LYS A 66 7.95 0.73 -5.14
C LYS A 66 7.26 -0.63 -5.14
N ALA A 67 5.95 -0.68 -4.92
CA ALA A 67 5.19 -1.93 -4.94
C ALA A 67 5.11 -2.54 -6.35
N TYR A 68 5.08 -1.70 -7.38
CA TYR A 68 5.04 -2.14 -8.77
C TYR A 68 6.36 -2.74 -9.27
N HIS A 69 7.51 -2.29 -8.74
CA HIS A 69 8.83 -2.77 -9.15
C HIS A 69 9.27 -4.07 -8.45
N VAL A 70 8.45 -4.66 -7.58
CA VAL A 70 8.77 -5.93 -6.91
C VAL A 70 8.64 -7.08 -7.91
N THR A 71 9.70 -7.89 -8.08
CA THR A 71 9.70 -9.01 -9.03
C THR A 71 8.99 -10.24 -8.46
N GLU A 72 8.63 -11.18 -9.34
CA GLU A 72 8.02 -12.44 -8.89
C GLU A 72 9.00 -13.30 -8.08
N ASP A 73 10.28 -13.25 -8.42
CA ASP A 73 11.35 -13.92 -7.66
C ASP A 73 11.49 -13.29 -6.26
N ASP A 74 11.42 -11.97 -6.14
CA ASP A 74 11.45 -11.28 -4.85
C ASP A 74 10.26 -11.71 -3.97
N ILE A 75 9.06 -11.81 -4.55
CA ILE A 75 7.86 -12.26 -3.85
C ILE A 75 8.02 -13.73 -3.42
N LEU A 76 8.46 -14.60 -4.31
CA LEU A 76 8.64 -16.02 -4.01
C LEU A 76 9.65 -16.24 -2.87
N GLN A 77 10.78 -15.53 -2.92
CA GLN A 77 11.84 -15.64 -1.91
C GLN A 77 11.46 -15.00 -0.58
N SER A 78 10.77 -13.85 -0.59
CA SER A 78 10.48 -13.07 0.61
C SER A 78 9.14 -13.41 1.26
N HIS A 79 8.16 -13.89 0.49
CA HIS A 79 6.77 -14.03 0.90
C HIS A 79 6.15 -15.39 0.54
N GLY A 80 6.86 -16.27 -0.17
CA GLY A 80 6.41 -17.63 -0.46
C GLY A 80 5.53 -17.76 -1.71
N LEU A 81 5.16 -19.02 -2.00
CA LEU A 81 4.41 -19.40 -3.20
C LEU A 81 2.95 -18.95 -3.13
N ASP A 82 2.33 -19.02 -1.94
CA ASP A 82 0.95 -18.60 -1.69
C ASP A 82 0.75 -17.11 -2.01
N ALA A 83 1.65 -16.25 -1.53
CA ALA A 83 1.63 -14.83 -1.86
C ALA A 83 1.78 -14.57 -3.37
N LEU A 84 2.71 -15.27 -4.03
CA LEU A 84 2.91 -15.15 -5.48
C LEU A 84 1.67 -15.57 -6.27
N VAL A 85 1.05 -16.70 -5.91
CA VAL A 85 -0.15 -17.21 -6.60
C VAL A 85 -1.32 -16.22 -6.45
N ILE A 86 -1.54 -15.66 -5.26
CA ILE A 86 -2.58 -14.64 -5.03
C ILE A 86 -2.35 -13.43 -5.94
N ILE A 87 -1.12 -12.90 -5.99
CA ILE A 87 -0.79 -11.75 -6.85
C ILE A 87 -1.03 -12.09 -8.32
N ARG A 88 -0.68 -13.30 -8.76
CA ARG A 88 -0.95 -13.75 -10.14
C ARG A 88 -2.44 -13.81 -10.45
N LEU A 89 -3.30 -14.24 -9.52
CA LEU A 89 -4.76 -14.22 -9.73
C LEU A 89 -5.27 -12.79 -10.02
N PHE A 90 -4.75 -11.78 -9.31
CA PHE A 90 -5.09 -10.38 -9.59
C PHE A 90 -4.51 -9.85 -10.91
N LYS A 91 -3.37 -10.38 -11.38
CA LYS A 91 -2.81 -10.01 -12.69
C LYS A 91 -3.55 -10.68 -13.86
N PHE A 92 -4.10 -11.88 -13.63
CA PHE A 92 -4.82 -12.64 -14.65
C PHE A 92 -6.27 -12.20 -14.83
N GLY A 93 -6.92 -11.75 -13.75
CA GLY A 93 -8.31 -11.26 -13.76
C GLY A 93 -8.44 -9.91 -14.47
#